data_AF-A0A9W4DT87-F1
#
_entry.id   AF-A0A9W4DT87-F1
#
_cell.length_a   1.000
_cell.length_b   1.000
_cell.length_c   1.000
_cell.angle_alpha   90.00
_cell.angle_beta   90.00
_cell.angle_gamma   90.00
#
_symmetry.space_group_name_H-M   'P 1'
#
loop_
_entity.id
_entity.type
_entity.pdbx_description
1 polymer ?
#
loop_
_entity_poly.entity_id
_entity_poly.type
_entity_poly.pdbx_seq_one_letter_code
_entity_poly.pdbx_strand_id
1 'polypeptide(L)'
;MTQNTDEVWDLARRLEATQDYQFYNPDNCKKTDYRRREIPQHFNISHWKFQDKFYQNLGLPIYAYPLLMGKDDIYHDQIVIRGYNKFFYVDKTARTSWKSIEDNTKGPYEVSGIEDGCTILIGGLWDGTLLVVSKFPCSTQDGSTGPEEAGERWLKKQLAKLDKSKEDLAIELRFRNVTLVAELCDDSFEERVMSYTGKKAGLYLHGINENVPKFVSYPSAQVQKFAKEWGFLTENVVVFQGIKAARSSLENASKAGTYNGRAVKGIVIRCKMLWGKSNEYEDFFFKYKLGGLYQIYHQWCEYTKAMIKSQYVPRNNDMMTHEYLEFAKKKLLQDPELGRAYLNNHGVIRFREEFVREKKISGFSILKRSLVVRKLLLKDVVDNIILVPISTIGCGKTTVSLSLSFLFGWGCVGNNTIEARNRPYKFAEKVLEELTKKPVVFADRNNVQKFQRNQLILHFLRKRRQARMIALNFVNNEASLENIRKVTLDRILPRIENDQGSDTGLQKDRAVDIMDDFIERFEKLDILGWPDRNFDAVIDLNPTLDSRANLEILVEGLRSIFPKLITKVPTKEELDVAFSSALNKSNEKTKSTFPERFIELPHGMGQNSDATHVANFPNIKSPHSTQVENS
;
A
#
# COMPACT_ATOMS: atom_id res chain seq x y z
N MET A 1 -32.61 5.04 -7.43
CA MET A 1 -33.61 3.97 -7.19
C MET A 1 -34.12 4.07 -5.76
N THR A 2 -35.38 3.72 -5.50
CA THR A 2 -35.88 3.55 -4.14
C THR A 2 -35.20 2.35 -3.48
N GLN A 3 -35.00 2.38 -2.15
CA GLN A 3 -34.45 1.22 -1.44
C GLN A 3 -35.48 0.10 -1.45
N ASN A 4 -35.05 -1.10 -1.86
CA ASN A 4 -35.84 -2.31 -1.68
C ASN A 4 -35.69 -2.76 -0.22
N THR A 5 -36.77 -2.64 0.56
CA THR A 5 -36.76 -2.94 2.00
C THR A 5 -36.27 -4.35 2.30
N ASP A 6 -36.62 -5.34 1.46
CA ASP A 6 -36.22 -6.73 1.67
C ASP A 6 -34.70 -6.93 1.46
N GLU A 7 -34.12 -6.27 0.47
CA GLU A 7 -32.67 -6.34 0.20
C GLU A 7 -31.85 -5.65 1.29
N VAL A 8 -32.34 -4.52 1.80
CA VAL A 8 -31.65 -3.78 2.87
C VAL A 8 -31.78 -4.51 4.20
N TRP A 9 -32.95 -5.09 4.49
CA TRP A 9 -33.15 -5.97 5.64
C TRP A 9 -32.26 -7.21 5.57
N ASP A 10 -32.13 -7.83 4.40
CA ASP A 10 -31.21 -8.95 4.19
C ASP A 10 -29.74 -8.57 4.41
N LEU A 11 -29.33 -7.41 3.91
CA LEU A 11 -28.01 -6.87 4.17
C LEU A 11 -27.77 -6.65 5.68
N ALA A 12 -28.72 -6.00 6.37
CA ALA A 12 -28.62 -5.77 7.81
C ALA A 12 -28.46 -7.09 8.57
N ARG A 13 -29.29 -8.10 8.26
CA ARG A 13 -29.21 -9.44 8.86
C ARG A 13 -27.85 -10.11 8.63
N ARG A 14 -27.32 -10.03 7.39
CA ARG A 14 -26.00 -10.59 7.06
C ARG A 14 -24.86 -9.86 7.77
N LEU A 15 -24.96 -8.54 7.95
CA LEU A 15 -23.98 -7.76 8.72
C LEU A 15 -24.03 -8.09 10.21
N GLU A 16 -25.21 -8.19 10.81
CA GLU A 16 -25.37 -8.59 12.21
C GLU A 16 -24.84 -10.01 12.46
N ALA A 17 -25.06 -10.94 11.52
CA ALA A 17 -24.52 -12.30 11.61
C ALA A 17 -22.98 -12.34 11.65
N THR A 18 -22.28 -11.31 11.17
CA THR A 18 -20.82 -11.22 11.32
C THR A 18 -20.36 -10.82 12.72
N GLN A 19 -21.28 -10.36 13.59
CA GLN A 19 -20.98 -10.00 14.98
C GLN A 19 -20.97 -11.20 15.94
N ASP A 20 -21.53 -12.35 15.54
CA ASP A 20 -21.65 -13.52 16.42
C ASP A 20 -20.29 -14.22 16.60
N TYR A 21 -19.84 -14.31 17.85
CA TYR A 21 -18.57 -14.93 18.24
C TYR A 21 -18.65 -16.46 18.30
N GLN A 22 -19.84 -17.07 18.27
CA GLN A 22 -20.00 -18.53 18.39
C GLN A 22 -19.56 -19.29 17.12
N PHE A 23 -19.50 -18.60 15.98
CA PHE A 23 -18.90 -19.12 14.76
C PHE A 23 -17.67 -18.26 14.45
N TYR A 24 -16.49 -18.87 14.38
CA TYR A 24 -15.28 -18.18 13.89
C TYR A 24 -15.53 -17.72 12.45
N ASN A 25 -15.98 -16.48 12.28
CA ASN A 25 -16.14 -15.87 10.98
C ASN A 25 -14.87 -15.05 10.68
N PRO A 26 -14.02 -15.51 9.74
CA PRO A 26 -12.83 -14.75 9.37
C PRO A 26 -13.18 -13.33 8.91
N ASP A 27 -14.39 -13.03 8.42
CA ASP A 27 -14.80 -11.73 7.89
C ASP A 27 -15.48 -10.79 8.92
N ASN A 28 -15.05 -10.79 10.18
CA ASN A 28 -15.68 -9.99 11.25
C ASN A 28 -15.78 -8.49 10.87
N CYS A 29 -17.00 -8.02 10.61
CA CYS A 29 -17.31 -6.62 10.35
C CYS A 29 -17.35 -5.90 11.69
N LYS A 30 -16.77 -4.72 11.83
CA LYS A 30 -16.93 -3.93 13.05
C LYS A 30 -18.19 -3.07 12.92
N LYS A 31 -19.14 -3.26 13.83
CA LYS A 31 -20.23 -2.31 14.09
C LYS A 31 -19.78 -1.24 15.08
N THR A 32 -20.12 0.02 14.84
CA THR A 32 -19.85 1.11 15.79
C THR A 32 -21.00 2.11 15.73
N ASP A 33 -21.59 2.42 16.88
CA ASP A 33 -22.65 3.42 16.95
C ASP A 33 -22.11 4.80 16.59
N TYR A 34 -22.85 5.50 15.73
CA TYR A 34 -22.51 6.84 15.27
C TYR A 34 -23.45 7.85 15.94
N ARG A 35 -22.88 8.76 16.73
CA ARG A 35 -23.62 9.84 17.40
C ARG A 35 -22.88 11.16 17.25
N ARG A 36 -23.64 12.24 17.06
CA ARG A 36 -23.18 13.64 17.06
C ARG A 36 -24.20 14.54 17.73
N ARG A 37 -23.77 15.70 18.23
CA ARG A 37 -24.64 16.66 18.94
C ARG A 37 -25.74 17.21 18.04
N GLU A 38 -25.46 17.37 16.75
CA GLU A 38 -26.36 17.94 15.76
C GLU A 38 -27.39 16.93 15.21
N ILE A 39 -27.23 15.65 15.51
CA ILE A 39 -28.16 14.60 15.07
C ILE A 39 -29.18 14.37 16.18
N PRO A 40 -30.49 14.45 15.89
CA PRO A 40 -31.54 14.18 16.88
C PRO A 40 -31.38 12.81 17.55
N GLN A 41 -31.65 12.73 18.86
CA GLN A 41 -31.42 11.51 19.66
C GLN A 41 -32.24 10.29 19.23
N HIS A 42 -33.33 10.50 18.48
CA HIS A 42 -34.17 9.41 17.99
C HIS A 42 -33.54 8.64 16.81
N PHE A 43 -32.48 9.17 16.20
CA PHE A 43 -31.73 8.46 15.17
C PHE A 43 -30.72 7.49 15.78
N ASN A 44 -30.91 6.21 15.47
CA ASN A 44 -29.94 5.16 15.74
C ASN A 44 -29.20 4.82 14.44
N ILE A 45 -27.97 5.31 14.31
CA ILE A 45 -27.12 5.09 13.13
C ILE A 45 -25.91 4.28 13.54
N SER A 46 -25.59 3.23 12.77
CA SER A 46 -24.41 2.39 12.97
C SER A 46 -23.49 2.45 11.75
N HIS A 47 -22.20 2.65 12.00
CA HIS A 47 -21.14 2.53 11.02
C HIS A 47 -20.63 1.09 10.97
N TRP A 48 -20.52 0.55 9.76
CA TRP A 48 -20.08 -0.81 9.47
C TRP A 48 -18.77 -0.79 8.69
N LYS A 49 -17.78 -1.56 9.16
CA LYS A 49 -16.45 -1.63 8.54
C LYS A 49 -15.82 -3.01 8.65
N PHE A 50 -15.48 -3.61 7.51
CA PHE A 50 -14.62 -4.79 7.48
C PHE A 50 -13.14 -4.41 7.66
N GLN A 51 -12.31 -5.36 8.08
CA GLN A 51 -10.86 -5.16 7.99
C GLN A 51 -10.45 -5.00 6.52
N ASP A 52 -9.47 -4.13 6.26
CA ASP A 52 -9.06 -3.72 4.91
C ASP A 52 -8.67 -4.90 3.99
N LYS A 53 -8.18 -6.01 4.55
CA LYS A 53 -7.82 -7.22 3.80
C LYS A 53 -9.04 -7.93 3.19
N PHE A 54 -10.18 -7.95 3.87
CA PHE A 54 -11.36 -8.71 3.43
C PHE A 54 -12.04 -8.12 2.22
N TYR A 55 -11.93 -6.81 2.00
CA TYR A 55 -12.45 -6.17 0.78
C TYR A 55 -11.80 -6.69 -0.52
N GLN A 56 -10.72 -7.46 -0.43
CA GLN A 56 -10.09 -8.13 -1.58
C GLN A 56 -10.75 -9.49 -1.90
N ASN A 57 -11.51 -10.06 -0.96
CA ASN A 57 -12.15 -11.37 -1.07
C ASN A 57 -13.45 -11.29 -1.90
N LEU A 58 -13.96 -12.46 -2.30
CA LEU A 58 -15.32 -12.63 -2.84
C LEU A 58 -16.32 -12.90 -1.71
N GLY A 59 -17.60 -12.58 -1.94
CA GLY A 59 -18.69 -13.01 -1.06
C GLY A 59 -18.99 -12.11 0.15
N LEU A 60 -18.37 -10.93 0.26
CA LEU A 60 -18.75 -10.01 1.34
C LEU A 60 -20.21 -9.56 1.19
N PRO A 61 -20.91 -9.32 2.31
CA PRO A 61 -22.27 -8.81 2.27
C PRO A 61 -22.41 -7.52 1.47
N ILE A 62 -21.38 -6.67 1.58
CA ILE A 62 -21.27 -5.39 0.89
C ILE A 62 -19.81 -4.93 0.87
N TYR A 63 -19.41 -4.23 -0.18
CA TYR A 63 -18.04 -3.71 -0.35
C TYR A 63 -17.93 -2.20 -0.10
N ALA A 64 -19.03 -1.54 0.27
CA ALA A 64 -19.11 -0.10 0.51
C ALA A 64 -18.21 0.33 1.68
N TYR A 65 -17.52 1.46 1.51
CA TYR A 65 -16.67 2.03 2.54
C TYR A 65 -16.56 3.57 2.47
N PRO A 66 -16.99 4.31 3.50
CA PRO A 66 -17.74 3.83 4.69
C PRO A 66 -19.18 3.43 4.34
N LEU A 67 -19.81 2.65 5.23
CA LEU A 67 -21.22 2.30 5.19
C LEU A 67 -21.88 2.70 6.52
N LEU A 68 -22.93 3.52 6.48
CA LEU A 68 -23.76 3.79 7.64
C LEU A 68 -25.19 3.36 7.37
N MET A 69 -25.74 2.60 8.31
CA MET A 69 -27.13 2.15 8.29
C MET A 69 -27.88 2.74 9.48
N GLY A 70 -29.15 3.01 9.30
CA GLY A 70 -30.05 3.49 10.34
C GLY A 70 -31.45 2.96 10.10
N LYS A 71 -32.44 3.60 10.74
CA LYS A 71 -33.86 3.29 10.55
C LYS A 71 -34.63 4.48 10.03
N ASP A 72 -35.67 4.21 9.24
CA ASP A 72 -36.64 5.22 8.83
C ASP A 72 -37.69 5.53 9.93
N ASP A 73 -38.66 6.36 9.61
CA ASP A 73 -39.75 6.80 10.49
C ASP A 73 -40.70 5.66 10.91
N ILE A 74 -40.72 4.57 10.14
CA ILE A 74 -41.53 3.37 10.39
C ILE A 74 -40.68 2.15 10.80
N TYR A 75 -39.43 2.39 11.23
CA TYR A 75 -38.48 1.41 11.80
C TYR A 75 -37.91 0.36 10.84
N HIS A 76 -38.00 0.57 9.52
CA HIS A 76 -37.30 -0.26 8.53
C HIS A 76 -35.81 0.07 8.45
N ASP A 77 -34.98 -0.94 8.21
CA ASP A 77 -33.55 -0.76 8.00
C ASP A 77 -33.28 0.02 6.72
N GLN A 78 -32.35 0.97 6.81
CA GLN A 78 -32.03 1.86 5.70
C GLN A 78 -30.52 2.09 5.58
N ILE A 79 -30.01 2.09 4.34
CA ILE A 79 -28.69 2.65 4.06
C ILE A 79 -28.81 4.18 4.03
N VAL A 80 -28.10 4.85 4.94
CA VAL A 80 -28.13 6.31 5.08
C VAL A 80 -26.94 6.95 4.38
N ILE A 81 -25.77 6.32 4.51
CA ILE A 81 -24.54 6.72 3.81
C ILE A 81 -23.95 5.51 3.13
N ARG A 82 -23.71 5.64 1.83
CA ARG A 82 -23.10 4.63 0.98
C ARG A 82 -21.87 5.21 0.28
N GLY A 83 -20.69 4.98 0.85
CA GLY A 83 -19.42 5.25 0.18
C GLY A 83 -19.20 4.37 -1.04
N TYR A 84 -18.13 4.60 -1.79
CA TYR A 84 -17.78 3.70 -2.91
C TYR A 84 -17.53 2.27 -2.43
N ASN A 85 -17.64 1.30 -3.33
CA ASN A 85 -17.00 0.01 -3.06
C ASN A 85 -15.50 0.24 -2.86
N LYS A 86 -14.87 -0.42 -1.88
CA LYS A 86 -13.42 -0.35 -1.68
C LYS A 86 -12.72 -0.76 -2.98
N PHE A 87 -11.91 0.15 -3.51
CA PHE A 87 -11.20 -0.01 -4.76
C PHE A 87 -9.70 0.11 -4.58
N PHE A 88 -8.96 -0.62 -5.40
CA PHE A 88 -7.54 -0.88 -5.21
C PHE A 88 -6.70 -0.33 -6.36
N TYR A 89 -5.40 -0.20 -6.10
CA TYR A 89 -4.46 0.13 -7.15
C TYR A 89 -4.32 -1.02 -8.15
N VAL A 90 -3.97 -0.70 -9.40
CA VAL A 90 -3.57 -1.70 -10.40
C VAL A 90 -2.56 -2.69 -9.81
N ASP A 91 -2.71 -3.95 -10.16
CA ASP A 91 -1.93 -5.11 -9.71
C ASP A 91 -2.00 -5.43 -8.21
N LYS A 92 -2.87 -4.76 -7.44
CA LYS A 92 -3.04 -5.08 -6.02
C LYS A 92 -3.87 -6.34 -5.78
N THR A 93 -4.83 -6.62 -6.64
CA THR A 93 -5.73 -7.79 -6.57
C THR A 93 -5.81 -8.47 -7.93
N ALA A 94 -6.27 -9.72 -7.99
CA ALA A 94 -6.48 -10.42 -9.26
C ALA A 94 -7.34 -9.62 -10.25
N ARG A 95 -8.43 -9.00 -9.74
CA ARG A 95 -9.37 -8.17 -10.54
C ARG A 95 -8.79 -6.83 -11.01
N THR A 96 -7.74 -6.34 -10.35
CA THR A 96 -7.07 -5.10 -10.74
C THR A 96 -5.78 -5.36 -11.50
N SER A 97 -5.50 -6.60 -11.91
CA SER A 97 -4.43 -6.92 -12.84
C SER A 97 -4.74 -6.35 -14.23
N TRP A 98 -3.71 -5.95 -14.98
CA TRP A 98 -3.91 -5.42 -16.34
C TRP A 98 -4.68 -6.39 -17.24
N LYS A 99 -4.32 -7.67 -17.20
CA LYS A 99 -5.04 -8.73 -17.91
C LYS A 99 -6.53 -8.75 -17.55
N SER A 100 -6.88 -8.77 -16.25
CA SER A 100 -8.28 -8.78 -15.85
C SER A 100 -9.02 -7.50 -16.24
N ILE A 101 -8.36 -6.34 -16.15
CA ILE A 101 -8.93 -5.06 -16.57
C ILE A 101 -9.22 -5.09 -18.07
N GLU A 102 -8.28 -5.54 -18.90
CA GLU A 102 -8.43 -5.59 -20.34
C GLU A 102 -9.51 -6.59 -20.79
N ASP A 103 -9.58 -7.75 -20.13
CA ASP A 103 -10.49 -8.83 -20.50
C ASP A 103 -11.94 -8.60 -20.00
N ASN A 104 -12.11 -7.96 -18.84
CA ASN A 104 -13.40 -7.97 -18.11
C ASN A 104 -14.04 -6.59 -17.92
N THR A 105 -13.35 -5.49 -18.25
CA THR A 105 -13.91 -4.15 -18.12
C THR A 105 -14.43 -3.60 -19.44
N LYS A 106 -15.36 -2.66 -19.38
CA LYS A 106 -15.79 -1.88 -20.52
C LYS A 106 -15.86 -0.40 -20.20
N GLY A 107 -15.65 0.41 -21.23
CA GLY A 107 -15.79 1.85 -21.18
C GLY A 107 -17.26 2.31 -21.10
N PRO A 108 -17.46 3.64 -21.03
CA PRO A 108 -16.42 4.67 -21.02
C PRO A 108 -15.54 4.60 -19.77
N TYR A 109 -14.24 4.85 -19.93
CA TYR A 109 -13.26 4.95 -18.86
C TYR A 109 -13.11 6.41 -18.47
N GLU A 110 -13.69 6.80 -17.33
CA GLU A 110 -13.60 8.15 -16.78
C GLU A 110 -12.37 8.24 -15.88
N VAL A 111 -11.42 9.11 -16.24
CA VAL A 111 -10.11 9.24 -15.59
C VAL A 111 -10.00 10.60 -14.92
N SER A 112 -9.64 10.62 -13.64
CA SER A 112 -9.51 11.83 -12.81
C SER A 112 -8.34 11.73 -11.82
N GLY A 113 -7.73 12.86 -11.50
CA GLY A 113 -6.69 12.94 -10.49
C GLY A 113 -7.29 12.89 -9.08
N ILE A 114 -6.63 12.23 -8.14
CA ILE A 114 -7.08 12.19 -6.74
C ILE A 114 -6.59 13.46 -6.03
N GLU A 115 -7.53 14.31 -5.60
CA GLU A 115 -7.24 15.47 -4.76
C GLU A 115 -6.72 15.05 -3.38
N ASP A 116 -5.89 15.90 -2.77
CA ASP A 116 -5.22 15.61 -1.50
C ASP A 116 -5.93 16.28 -0.32
N GLY A 117 -7.11 15.76 0.01
CA GLY A 117 -7.94 16.26 1.10
C GLY A 117 -8.48 15.15 2.01
N CYS A 118 -9.56 15.46 2.72
CA CYS A 118 -10.29 14.52 3.57
C CYS A 118 -11.62 14.16 2.92
N THR A 119 -11.88 12.87 2.69
CA THR A 119 -13.17 12.44 2.12
C THR A 119 -14.32 12.70 3.10
N ILE A 120 -15.32 13.42 2.61
CA ILE A 120 -16.58 13.77 3.28
C ILE A 120 -17.73 13.14 2.49
N LEU A 121 -18.64 12.48 3.20
CA LEU A 121 -19.87 11.93 2.65
C LEU A 121 -21.06 12.69 3.21
N ILE A 122 -22.04 12.97 2.34
CA ILE A 122 -23.20 13.79 2.67
C ILE A 122 -24.46 13.04 2.25
N GLY A 123 -25.40 12.88 3.18
CA GLY A 123 -26.69 12.23 2.95
C GLY A 123 -27.82 12.98 3.66
N GLY A 124 -29.06 12.66 3.31
CA GLY A 124 -30.27 13.21 3.95
C GLY A 124 -31.02 12.15 4.74
N LEU A 125 -31.38 12.47 5.99
CA LEU A 125 -32.28 11.66 6.82
C LEU A 125 -33.75 11.92 6.44
N TRP A 126 -34.65 11.10 6.96
CA TRP A 126 -36.07 11.15 6.60
C TRP A 126 -36.80 12.40 7.13
N ASP A 127 -36.27 13.04 8.17
CA ASP A 127 -36.82 14.26 8.78
C ASP A 127 -36.29 15.56 8.16
N GLY A 128 -35.49 15.47 7.09
CA GLY A 128 -34.80 16.63 6.50
C GLY A 128 -33.47 16.98 7.18
N THR A 129 -33.03 16.22 8.19
CA THR A 129 -31.70 16.40 8.78
C THR A 129 -30.61 15.99 7.80
N LEU A 130 -29.64 16.89 7.58
CA LEU A 130 -28.46 16.62 6.77
C LEU A 130 -27.39 15.89 7.59
N LEU A 131 -26.94 14.74 7.10
CA LEU A 131 -25.86 13.97 7.69
C LEU A 131 -24.54 14.21 6.93
N VAL A 132 -23.50 14.64 7.65
CA VAL A 132 -22.14 14.83 7.12
C VAL A 132 -21.17 13.94 7.90
N VAL A 133 -20.49 13.02 7.21
CA VAL A 133 -19.57 12.07 7.84
C VAL A 133 -18.23 12.01 7.12
N SER A 134 -17.14 11.73 7.83
CA SER A 134 -15.85 11.48 7.20
C SER A 134 -15.73 10.01 6.78
N LYS A 135 -14.65 9.68 6.09
CA LYS A 135 -14.28 8.29 5.77
C LYS A 135 -14.13 7.37 6.99
N PHE A 136 -13.79 7.95 8.15
CA PHE A 136 -13.63 7.22 9.40
C PHE A 136 -14.54 7.87 10.44
N PRO A 137 -15.87 7.65 10.36
CA PRO A 137 -16.84 8.29 11.24
C PRO A 137 -16.45 8.04 12.70
N CYS A 138 -16.26 9.12 13.43
CA CYS A 138 -15.92 9.08 14.85
C CYS A 138 -16.76 10.13 15.60
N SER A 139 -17.13 9.84 16.84
CA SER A 139 -17.65 10.83 17.76
C SER A 139 -16.46 11.65 18.28
N THR A 140 -16.39 12.93 17.92
CA THR A 140 -15.39 13.85 18.48
C THR A 140 -15.65 14.00 19.98
N GLN A 141 -14.75 13.46 20.83
CA GLN A 141 -14.83 13.59 22.29
C GLN A 141 -14.18 14.90 22.78
N ASP A 142 -13.25 15.45 22.00
CA ASP A 142 -12.50 16.66 22.35
C ASP A 142 -12.92 17.82 21.44
N GLY A 143 -13.02 19.04 21.99
CA GLY A 143 -13.51 20.24 21.31
C GLY A 143 -12.68 20.77 20.13
N SER A 144 -11.88 19.92 19.47
CA SER A 144 -11.21 20.21 18.20
C SER A 144 -12.16 19.98 17.03
N THR A 145 -12.08 20.85 16.01
CA THR A 145 -12.94 20.71 14.85
C THR A 145 -12.55 19.49 14.03
N GLY A 146 -13.45 18.50 13.93
CA GLY A 146 -13.25 17.31 13.10
C GLY A 146 -13.49 17.57 11.59
N PRO A 147 -13.11 16.62 10.71
CA PRO A 147 -13.37 16.72 9.27
C PRO A 147 -14.85 16.91 8.92
N GLU A 148 -15.75 16.27 9.68
CA GLU A 148 -17.20 16.39 9.52
C GLU A 148 -17.69 17.81 9.77
N GLU A 149 -17.26 18.44 10.87
CA GLU A 149 -17.61 19.83 11.18
C GLU A 149 -17.00 20.81 10.18
N ALA A 150 -15.75 20.58 9.76
CA ALA A 150 -15.13 21.39 8.73
C ALA A 150 -15.87 21.28 7.38
N GLY A 151 -16.27 20.07 7.01
CA GLY A 151 -17.09 19.81 5.82
C GLY A 151 -18.44 20.50 5.90
N GLU A 152 -19.13 20.40 7.05
CA GLU A 152 -20.43 21.05 7.25
C GLU A 152 -20.32 22.58 7.22
N ARG A 153 -19.25 23.16 7.78
CA ARG A 153 -18.99 24.62 7.70
C ARG A 153 -18.80 25.07 6.25
N TRP A 154 -18.03 24.33 5.46
CA TRP A 154 -17.87 24.61 4.02
C TRP A 154 -19.18 24.50 3.25
N LEU A 155 -19.97 23.49 3.59
CA LEU A 155 -21.27 23.28 2.96
C LEU A 155 -22.24 24.42 3.28
N LYS A 156 -22.34 24.86 4.54
CA LYS A 156 -23.13 26.05 4.91
C LYS A 156 -22.68 27.27 4.11
N LYS A 157 -21.37 27.50 4.01
CA LYS A 157 -20.79 28.63 3.28
C LYS A 157 -21.08 28.61 1.78
N GLN A 158 -21.07 27.45 1.12
CA GLN A 158 -21.37 27.37 -0.32
C GLN A 158 -22.87 27.48 -0.60
N LEU A 159 -23.73 26.88 0.24
CA LEU A 159 -25.18 26.91 0.07
C LEU A 159 -25.75 28.31 0.30
N ALA A 160 -25.23 29.05 1.29
CA ALA A 160 -25.61 30.43 1.55
C ALA A 160 -25.33 31.37 0.36
N LYS A 161 -24.34 31.07 -0.49
CA LYS A 161 -24.07 31.85 -1.73
C LYS A 161 -25.09 31.61 -2.84
N LEU A 162 -25.90 30.57 -2.71
CA LEU A 162 -26.90 30.14 -3.68
C LEU A 162 -28.33 30.33 -3.13
N ASP A 163 -28.48 30.99 -1.98
CA ASP A 163 -29.74 31.12 -1.25
C ASP A 163 -30.43 29.77 -0.98
N LYS A 164 -29.62 28.73 -0.70
CA LYS A 164 -30.08 27.37 -0.35
C LYS A 164 -29.74 27.04 1.10
N SER A 165 -30.55 26.19 1.72
CA SER A 165 -30.38 25.69 3.08
C SER A 165 -29.78 24.28 3.12
N LYS A 166 -29.32 23.84 4.31
CA LYS A 166 -28.91 22.44 4.51
C LYS A 166 -30.07 21.46 4.36
N GLU A 167 -31.25 21.88 4.77
CA GLU A 167 -32.48 21.09 4.72
C GLU A 167 -32.90 20.86 3.26
N ASP A 168 -32.78 21.89 2.41
CA ASP A 168 -33.03 21.77 0.96
C ASP A 168 -32.15 20.68 0.34
N LEU A 169 -30.87 20.66 0.70
CA LEU A 169 -29.95 19.63 0.22
C LEU A 169 -30.31 18.26 0.79
N ALA A 170 -30.65 18.16 2.08
CA ALA A 170 -31.02 16.89 2.70
C ALA A 170 -32.25 16.27 2.02
N ILE A 171 -33.28 17.09 1.78
CA ILE A 171 -34.50 16.71 1.06
C ILE A 171 -34.16 16.24 -0.35
N GLU A 172 -33.30 16.97 -1.08
CA GLU A 172 -32.90 16.59 -2.44
C GLU A 172 -32.15 15.24 -2.46
N LEU A 173 -31.19 15.04 -1.55
CA LEU A 173 -30.42 13.80 -1.45
C LEU A 173 -31.31 12.61 -1.07
N ARG A 174 -32.26 12.84 -0.16
CA ARG A 174 -33.26 11.85 0.24
C ARG A 174 -34.18 11.48 -0.93
N PHE A 175 -34.70 12.48 -1.64
CA PHE A 175 -35.57 12.29 -2.80
C PHE A 175 -34.90 11.43 -3.87
N ARG A 176 -33.61 11.65 -4.14
CA ARG A 176 -32.84 10.85 -5.09
C ARG A 176 -32.35 9.51 -4.53
N ASN A 177 -32.43 9.32 -3.21
CA ASN A 177 -31.84 8.20 -2.47
C ASN A 177 -30.33 8.06 -2.73
N VAL A 178 -29.57 9.15 -2.54
CA VAL A 178 -28.13 9.20 -2.83
C VAL A 178 -27.27 9.72 -1.68
N THR A 179 -26.01 9.33 -1.71
CA THR A 179 -24.90 9.89 -0.93
C THR A 179 -23.98 10.67 -1.85
N LEU A 180 -23.68 11.93 -1.51
CA LEU A 180 -22.59 12.66 -2.13
C LEU A 180 -21.26 12.21 -1.54
N VAL A 181 -20.23 12.12 -2.38
CA VAL A 181 -18.85 11.87 -1.95
C VAL A 181 -17.97 12.99 -2.47
N ALA A 182 -17.43 13.77 -1.54
CA ALA A 182 -16.58 14.92 -1.81
C ALA A 182 -15.24 14.82 -1.07
N GLU A 183 -14.23 15.52 -1.57
CA GLU A 183 -12.95 15.67 -0.89
C GLU A 183 -12.85 17.11 -0.35
N LEU A 184 -12.75 17.26 0.98
CA LEU A 184 -12.50 18.54 1.62
C LEU A 184 -11.02 18.88 1.52
N CYS A 185 -10.70 19.93 0.76
CA CYS A 185 -9.33 20.41 0.57
C CYS A 185 -9.26 21.86 1.05
N ASP A 186 -8.63 22.11 2.20
CA ASP A 186 -8.51 23.45 2.79
C ASP A 186 -7.33 23.51 3.77
N ASP A 187 -6.26 24.21 3.37
CA ASP A 187 -5.04 24.36 4.16
C ASP A 187 -5.29 25.06 5.53
N SER A 188 -6.38 25.83 5.66
CA SER A 188 -6.72 26.49 6.93
C SER A 188 -7.37 25.54 7.95
N PHE A 189 -7.91 24.42 7.48
CA PHE A 189 -8.42 23.35 8.32
C PHE A 189 -7.31 22.33 8.63
N GLU A 190 -6.71 21.76 7.59
CA GLU A 190 -5.67 20.75 7.71
C GLU A 190 -4.76 20.81 6.48
N GLU A 191 -3.48 21.16 6.65
CA GLU A 191 -2.52 21.09 5.55
C GLU A 191 -2.15 19.63 5.29
N ARG A 192 -2.29 19.21 4.04
CA ARG A 192 -1.70 17.95 3.59
C ARG A 192 -0.39 18.22 2.89
N VAL A 193 -0.22 17.61 1.73
CA VAL A 193 1.01 17.69 0.96
C VAL A 193 0.84 18.65 -0.21
N MET A 194 -0.36 18.74 -0.78
CA MET A 194 -0.68 19.72 -1.82
C MET A 194 -1.42 20.92 -1.21
N SER A 195 -1.18 22.12 -1.77
CA SER A 195 -1.79 23.36 -1.25
C SER A 195 -3.14 23.66 -1.88
N TYR A 196 -4.10 23.96 -1.02
CA TYR A 196 -5.46 24.38 -1.33
C TYR A 196 -5.82 25.64 -0.55
N THR A 197 -5.57 26.80 -1.16
CA THR A 197 -5.87 28.13 -0.62
C THR A 197 -6.81 28.91 -1.53
N GLY A 198 -7.49 29.92 -0.95
CA GLY A 198 -8.33 30.86 -1.69
C GLY A 198 -9.45 30.15 -2.48
N LYS A 199 -9.47 30.34 -3.81
CA LYS A 199 -10.49 29.74 -4.70
C LYS A 199 -10.35 28.21 -4.87
N LYS A 200 -9.22 27.63 -4.44
CA LYS A 200 -8.99 26.18 -4.47
C LYS A 200 -9.38 25.50 -3.16
N ALA A 201 -9.68 26.26 -2.12
CA ALA A 201 -10.16 25.69 -0.86
C ALA A 201 -11.67 25.40 -0.97
N GLY A 202 -12.10 24.20 -0.57
CA GLY A 202 -13.51 23.83 -0.52
C GLY A 202 -13.77 22.32 -0.67
N LEU A 203 -15.04 21.99 -0.94
CA LEU A 203 -15.51 20.63 -1.17
C LEU A 203 -15.49 20.30 -2.66
N TYR A 204 -14.61 19.38 -3.05
CA TYR A 204 -14.53 18.84 -4.41
C TYR A 204 -15.48 17.66 -4.53
N LEU A 205 -16.63 17.84 -5.18
CA LEU A 205 -17.56 16.74 -5.41
C LEU A 205 -17.02 15.85 -6.52
N HIS A 206 -16.74 14.60 -6.15
CA HIS A 206 -16.23 13.62 -7.10
C HIS A 206 -17.17 12.44 -7.29
N GLY A 207 -18.20 12.22 -6.47
CA GLY A 207 -19.23 11.26 -6.87
C GLY A 207 -20.53 11.34 -6.12
N ILE A 208 -21.49 10.58 -6.64
CA ILE A 208 -22.84 10.45 -6.13
C ILE A 208 -23.16 8.97 -6.23
N ASN A 209 -23.44 8.33 -5.09
CA ASN A 209 -23.74 6.91 -5.03
C ASN A 209 -25.19 6.73 -4.61
N GLU A 210 -25.88 5.76 -5.22
CA GLU A 210 -27.19 5.37 -4.72
C GLU A 210 -27.08 4.62 -3.40
N ASN A 211 -28.00 4.91 -2.47
CA ASN A 211 -28.05 4.27 -1.16
C ASN A 211 -28.76 2.92 -1.28
N VAL A 212 -28.18 1.99 -2.03
CA VAL A 212 -28.66 0.62 -2.20
C VAL A 212 -27.50 -0.38 -2.00
N PRO A 213 -27.77 -1.67 -1.75
CA PRO A 213 -26.70 -2.65 -1.55
C PRO A 213 -25.77 -2.80 -2.77
N LYS A 214 -26.33 -2.77 -3.99
CA LYS A 214 -25.57 -2.82 -5.25
C LYS A 214 -24.75 -1.54 -5.45
N PHE A 215 -23.55 -1.64 -6.02
CA PHE A 215 -22.79 -0.45 -6.36
C PHE A 215 -23.33 0.21 -7.61
N VAL A 216 -23.97 1.36 -7.42
CA VAL A 216 -24.40 2.24 -8.49
C VAL A 216 -23.87 3.65 -8.22
N SER A 217 -23.09 4.18 -9.15
CA SER A 217 -22.53 5.53 -9.08
C SER A 217 -22.92 6.35 -10.30
N TYR A 218 -23.17 7.64 -10.10
CA TYR A 218 -23.52 8.54 -11.21
C TYR A 218 -22.31 8.72 -12.14
N PRO A 219 -22.54 8.81 -13.47
CA PRO A 219 -21.51 9.21 -14.42
C PRO A 219 -20.93 10.59 -14.05
N SER A 220 -19.64 10.80 -14.31
CA SER A 220 -18.95 12.04 -13.90
C SER A 220 -19.61 13.32 -14.43
N ALA A 221 -20.23 13.28 -15.62
CA ALA A 221 -20.98 14.41 -16.17
C ALA A 221 -22.17 14.83 -15.30
N GLN A 222 -22.90 13.85 -14.74
CA GLN A 222 -24.03 14.13 -13.83
C GLN A 222 -23.54 14.65 -12.48
N VAL A 223 -22.40 14.13 -12.00
CA VAL A 223 -21.74 14.62 -10.78
C VAL A 223 -21.34 16.08 -10.96
N GLN A 224 -20.71 16.45 -12.08
CA GLN A 224 -20.32 17.82 -12.38
C GLN A 224 -21.54 18.75 -12.52
N LYS A 225 -22.63 18.27 -13.11
CA LYS A 225 -23.90 19.02 -13.17
C LYS A 225 -24.43 19.32 -11.77
N PHE A 226 -24.54 18.30 -10.92
CA PHE A 226 -24.98 18.47 -9.53
C PHE A 226 -24.04 19.39 -8.75
N ALA A 227 -22.73 19.24 -8.93
CA ALA A 227 -21.73 20.09 -8.28
C ALA A 227 -21.97 21.57 -8.58
N LYS A 228 -22.21 21.91 -9.86
CA LYS A 228 -22.53 23.27 -10.28
C LYS A 228 -23.84 23.79 -9.67
N GLU A 229 -24.88 22.96 -9.62
CA GLU A 229 -26.20 23.31 -9.07
C GLU A 229 -26.17 23.57 -7.55
N TRP A 230 -25.23 22.96 -6.82
CA TRP A 230 -25.14 23.01 -5.36
C TRP A 230 -23.86 23.65 -4.82
N GLY A 231 -23.04 24.25 -5.70
CA GLY A 231 -21.89 25.08 -5.32
C GLY A 231 -20.63 24.31 -4.92
N PHE A 232 -20.50 23.04 -5.33
CA PHE A 232 -19.28 22.25 -5.12
C PHE A 232 -18.22 22.57 -6.18
N LEU A 233 -16.94 22.36 -5.82
CA LEU A 233 -15.83 22.33 -6.77
C LEU A 233 -15.81 20.98 -7.50
N THR A 234 -15.20 20.93 -8.69
CA THR A 234 -15.10 19.70 -9.49
C THR A 234 -13.69 19.49 -10.00
N GLU A 235 -13.33 18.23 -10.15
CA GLU A 235 -12.11 17.81 -10.83
C GLU A 235 -12.31 17.75 -12.34
N ASN A 236 -11.20 17.85 -13.07
CA ASN A 236 -11.19 17.61 -14.51
C ASN A 236 -11.23 16.10 -14.77
N VAL A 237 -12.25 15.66 -15.53
CA VAL A 237 -12.43 14.28 -15.93
C VAL A 237 -12.16 14.14 -17.42
N VAL A 238 -11.32 13.17 -17.80
CA VAL A 238 -11.08 12.79 -19.19
C VAL A 238 -11.73 11.45 -19.45
N VAL A 239 -12.49 11.34 -20.53
CA VAL A 239 -13.24 10.13 -20.87
C VAL A 239 -12.61 9.44 -22.09
N PHE A 240 -12.29 8.16 -21.93
CA PHE A 240 -11.78 7.32 -23.02
C PHE A 240 -12.76 6.20 -23.33
N GLN A 241 -12.97 5.90 -24.62
CA GLN A 241 -13.87 4.78 -25.00
C GLN A 241 -13.23 3.41 -24.81
N GLY A 242 -11.91 3.29 -24.98
CA GLY A 242 -11.17 2.03 -24.90
C GLY A 242 -10.06 2.03 -23.86
N ILE A 243 -9.85 0.88 -23.22
CA ILE A 243 -8.83 0.69 -22.18
C ILE A 243 -7.41 0.99 -22.66
N LYS A 244 -7.09 0.67 -23.93
CA LYS A 244 -5.78 0.93 -24.52
C LYS A 244 -5.41 2.41 -24.47
N ALA A 245 -6.33 3.29 -24.87
CA ALA A 245 -6.12 4.74 -24.85
C ALA A 245 -6.00 5.27 -23.41
N ALA A 246 -6.85 4.78 -22.49
CA ALA A 246 -6.77 5.13 -21.08
C ALA A 246 -5.42 4.71 -20.48
N ARG A 247 -4.96 3.48 -20.73
CA ARG A 247 -3.67 2.95 -20.26
C ARG A 247 -2.49 3.78 -20.78
N SER A 248 -2.47 4.12 -22.07
CA SER A 248 -1.42 5.00 -22.62
C SER A 248 -1.40 6.37 -21.93
N SER A 249 -2.58 6.94 -21.60
CA SER A 249 -2.65 8.19 -20.84
C SER A 249 -2.10 8.04 -19.42
N LEU A 250 -2.36 6.93 -18.74
CA LEU A 250 -1.85 6.65 -17.40
C LEU A 250 -0.33 6.46 -17.39
N GLU A 251 0.21 5.74 -18.37
CA GLU A 251 1.65 5.53 -18.53
C GLU A 251 2.38 6.85 -18.84
N ASN A 252 1.79 7.72 -19.66
CA ASN A 252 2.32 9.06 -19.92
C ASN A 252 2.32 9.93 -18.66
N ALA A 253 1.24 9.91 -17.88
CA ALA A 253 1.18 10.61 -16.60
C ALA A 253 2.25 10.07 -15.62
N SER A 254 2.45 8.75 -15.59
CA SER A 254 3.48 8.09 -14.76
C SER A 254 4.89 8.56 -15.13
N LYS A 255 5.21 8.62 -16.43
CA LYS A 255 6.50 9.14 -16.94
C LYS A 255 6.68 10.62 -16.61
N ALA A 256 5.62 11.41 -16.71
CA ALA A 256 5.65 12.85 -16.40
C ALA A 256 5.69 13.14 -14.88
N GLY A 257 5.29 12.19 -14.04
CA GLY A 257 5.13 12.39 -12.60
C GLY A 257 4.03 13.39 -12.22
N THR A 258 3.17 13.74 -13.16
CA THR A 258 2.05 14.69 -13.02
C THR A 258 0.87 14.22 -13.88
N TYR A 259 -0.34 14.62 -13.50
CA TYR A 259 -1.56 14.41 -14.28
C TYR A 259 -2.15 15.77 -14.64
N ASN A 260 -2.38 16.02 -15.92
CA ASN A 260 -2.82 17.33 -16.44
C ASN A 260 -1.96 18.50 -15.92
N GLY A 261 -0.64 18.30 -15.83
CA GLY A 261 0.33 19.30 -15.36
C GLY A 261 0.31 19.55 -13.85
N ARG A 262 -0.49 18.81 -13.07
CA ARG A 262 -0.55 18.92 -11.60
C ARG A 262 0.05 17.69 -10.92
N ALA A 263 0.71 17.90 -9.79
CA ALA A 263 1.07 16.80 -8.90
C ALA A 263 -0.20 16.34 -8.18
N VAL A 264 -0.53 15.05 -8.31
CA VAL A 264 -1.72 14.43 -7.73
C VAL A 264 -1.33 13.22 -6.90
N LYS A 265 -2.16 12.88 -5.92
CA LYS A 265 -1.95 11.72 -5.03
C LYS A 265 -1.94 10.39 -5.77
N GLY A 266 -2.71 10.32 -6.85
CA GLY A 266 -2.87 9.19 -7.74
C GLY A 266 -3.95 9.51 -8.76
N ILE A 267 -4.38 8.50 -9.51
CA ILE A 267 -5.44 8.63 -10.51
C ILE A 267 -6.54 7.61 -10.20
N VAL A 268 -7.81 8.01 -10.27
CA VAL A 268 -8.97 7.10 -10.26
C VAL A 268 -9.44 6.87 -11.69
N ILE A 269 -9.76 5.63 -12.00
CA ILE A 269 -10.41 5.23 -13.23
C ILE A 269 -11.76 4.60 -12.85
N ARG A 270 -12.83 5.09 -13.48
CA ARG A 270 -14.19 4.55 -13.36
C ARG A 270 -14.57 3.91 -14.67
N CYS A 271 -15.14 2.72 -14.59
CA CYS A 271 -15.60 1.95 -15.73
C CYS A 271 -16.66 0.97 -15.25
N LYS A 272 -17.04 0.02 -16.11
CA LYS A 272 -17.85 -1.12 -15.69
C LYS A 272 -17.05 -2.41 -15.79
N MET A 273 -17.35 -3.40 -14.94
CA MET A 273 -16.72 -4.72 -14.96
C MET A 273 -17.76 -5.85 -14.92
N LEU A 274 -17.48 -6.94 -15.63
CA LEU A 274 -18.21 -8.21 -15.48
C LEU A 274 -17.69 -8.97 -14.26
N TRP A 275 -18.61 -9.40 -13.40
CA TRP A 275 -18.28 -10.14 -12.18
C TRP A 275 -18.47 -11.63 -12.38
N GLY A 276 -17.36 -12.37 -12.51
CA GLY A 276 -17.39 -13.83 -12.61
C GLY A 276 -18.16 -14.31 -13.85
N LYS A 277 -19.16 -15.20 -13.65
CA LYS A 277 -20.05 -15.69 -14.72
C LYS A 277 -21.27 -14.79 -14.97
N SER A 278 -21.34 -13.62 -14.33
CA SER A 278 -22.43 -12.66 -14.57
C SER A 278 -22.36 -12.13 -16.00
N ASN A 279 -23.52 -11.92 -16.60
CA ASN A 279 -23.65 -11.22 -17.88
C ASN A 279 -23.85 -9.71 -17.68
N GLU A 280 -23.99 -9.24 -16.44
CA GLU A 280 -24.20 -7.84 -16.12
C GLU A 280 -22.90 -7.12 -15.75
N TYR A 281 -22.74 -5.95 -16.35
CA TYR A 281 -21.65 -5.04 -16.04
C TYR A 281 -22.04 -4.10 -14.91
N GLU A 282 -21.25 -4.08 -13.84
CA GLU A 282 -21.48 -3.22 -12.68
C GLU A 282 -20.40 -2.14 -12.58
N ASP A 283 -20.67 -1.08 -11.81
CA ASP A 283 -19.68 -0.03 -11.54
C ASP A 283 -18.41 -0.61 -10.92
N PHE A 284 -17.28 -0.30 -11.55
CA PHE A 284 -15.98 -0.79 -11.12
C PHE A 284 -14.94 0.30 -11.21
N PHE A 285 -14.34 0.61 -10.08
CA PHE A 285 -13.31 1.63 -9.96
C PHE A 285 -11.98 0.96 -9.65
N PHE A 286 -10.90 1.51 -10.17
CA PHE A 286 -9.54 1.14 -9.79
C PHE A 286 -8.66 2.39 -9.75
N LYS A 287 -7.52 2.28 -9.06
CA LYS A 287 -6.57 3.39 -8.91
C LYS A 287 -5.30 3.10 -9.67
N TYR A 288 -4.65 4.13 -10.15
CA TYR A 288 -3.31 4.04 -10.69
C TYR A 288 -2.35 4.87 -9.84
N LYS A 289 -1.24 4.25 -9.41
CA LYS A 289 -0.21 4.95 -8.64
C LYS A 289 0.62 5.80 -9.59
N LEU A 290 0.66 7.09 -9.32
CA LEU A 290 1.62 7.97 -9.96
C LEU A 290 2.93 7.90 -9.16
N GLY A 291 4.08 7.82 -9.83
CA GLY A 291 5.32 8.32 -9.22
C GLY A 291 5.34 9.84 -9.30
N GLY A 292 6.28 10.50 -8.62
CA GLY A 292 6.44 11.94 -8.80
C GLY A 292 6.49 12.75 -7.51
N LEU A 293 6.15 14.03 -7.66
CA LEU A 293 6.48 15.06 -6.70
C LEU A 293 5.64 14.93 -5.42
N TYR A 294 4.38 14.50 -5.58
CA TYR A 294 3.49 14.18 -4.46
C TYR A 294 4.12 13.14 -3.53
N GLN A 295 4.68 12.05 -4.06
CA GLN A 295 5.23 10.95 -3.27
C GLN A 295 6.47 11.42 -2.48
N ILE A 296 7.30 12.27 -3.09
CA ILE A 296 8.47 12.88 -2.44
C ILE A 296 8.00 13.77 -1.28
N TYR A 297 7.05 14.65 -1.52
CA TYR A 297 6.56 15.57 -0.50
C TYR A 297 5.82 14.85 0.64
N HIS A 298 5.04 13.81 0.31
CA HIS A 298 4.41 12.96 1.32
C HIS A 298 5.48 12.23 2.15
N GLN A 299 6.53 11.72 1.51
CA GLN A 299 7.65 11.09 2.22
C GLN A 299 8.35 12.07 3.15
N TRP A 300 8.61 13.30 2.69
CA TRP A 300 9.19 14.37 3.51
C TRP A 300 8.32 14.67 4.72
N CYS A 301 7.00 14.78 4.53
CA CYS A 301 6.07 15.02 5.62
C CYS A 301 6.12 13.92 6.68
N GLU A 302 6.01 12.65 6.27
CA GLU A 302 6.03 11.53 7.18
C GLU A 302 7.39 11.37 7.89
N TYR A 303 8.50 11.65 7.21
CA TYR A 303 9.81 11.63 7.83
C TYR A 303 10.01 12.76 8.83
N THR A 304 9.53 13.98 8.54
CA THR A 304 9.55 15.08 9.50
C THR A 304 8.71 14.76 10.73
N LYS A 305 7.51 14.18 10.57
CA LYS A 305 6.69 13.71 11.71
C LYS A 305 7.40 12.65 12.53
N ALA A 306 8.04 11.67 11.87
CA ALA A 306 8.82 10.65 12.56
C ALA A 306 10.00 11.27 13.32
N MET A 307 10.71 12.26 12.76
CA MET A 307 11.77 12.98 13.45
C MET A 307 11.27 13.69 14.71
N ILE A 308 10.14 14.40 14.62
CA ILE A 308 9.56 15.13 15.77
C ILE A 308 9.17 14.15 16.89
N LYS A 309 8.61 12.99 16.53
CA LYS A 309 8.25 11.93 17.48
C LYS A 309 9.45 11.10 17.98
N SER A 310 10.68 11.47 17.63
CA SER A 310 11.89 10.67 17.89
C SER A 310 11.78 9.21 17.41
N GLN A 311 11.01 9.00 16.35
CA GLN A 311 10.83 7.71 15.71
C GLN A 311 11.90 7.46 14.66
N TYR A 312 12.04 6.20 14.27
CA TYR A 312 13.01 5.79 13.27
C TYR A 312 12.70 6.40 11.89
N VAL A 313 13.67 7.17 11.36
CA VAL A 313 13.62 7.69 10.00
C VAL A 313 14.49 6.81 9.10
N PRO A 314 13.89 6.13 8.11
CA PRO A 314 14.61 5.30 7.16
C PRO A 314 15.67 6.10 6.41
N ARG A 315 16.81 5.47 6.12
CA ARG A 315 17.76 6.06 5.19
C ARG A 315 17.09 6.17 3.82
N ASN A 316 17.05 7.39 3.30
CA ASN A 316 16.67 7.61 1.92
C ASN A 316 17.94 7.70 1.06
N ASN A 317 17.96 6.97 -0.05
CA ASN A 317 19.03 7.02 -1.06
C ASN A 317 18.80 8.15 -2.07
N ASP A 318 17.74 8.93 -1.86
CA ASP A 318 17.50 10.21 -2.52
C ASP A 318 18.22 11.35 -1.77
N MET A 319 19.24 11.93 -2.39
CA MET A 319 20.01 13.06 -1.84
C MET A 319 19.12 14.28 -1.55
N MET A 320 18.07 14.52 -2.36
CA MET A 320 17.15 15.62 -2.09
C MET A 320 16.42 15.44 -0.77
N THR A 321 15.96 14.23 -0.47
CA THR A 321 15.37 13.92 0.83
C THR A 321 16.40 14.03 1.95
N HIS A 322 17.64 13.58 1.74
CA HIS A 322 18.67 13.75 2.77
C HIS A 322 18.91 15.23 3.11
N GLU A 323 19.09 16.08 2.09
CA GLU A 323 19.24 17.54 2.29
C GLU A 323 18.02 18.16 2.96
N TYR A 324 16.80 17.73 2.59
CA TYR A 324 15.57 18.18 3.23
C TYR A 324 15.53 17.79 4.72
N LEU A 325 15.94 16.58 5.08
CA LEU A 325 15.93 16.13 6.48
C LEU A 325 16.99 16.84 7.32
N GLU A 326 18.16 17.16 6.77
CA GLU A 326 19.16 17.99 7.46
C GLU A 326 18.64 19.42 7.68
N PHE A 327 18.01 20.01 6.66
CA PHE A 327 17.28 21.29 6.80
C PHE A 327 16.22 21.18 7.90
N ALA A 328 15.41 20.12 7.88
CA ALA A 328 14.32 19.93 8.82
C ALA A 328 14.83 19.80 10.25
N LYS A 329 15.91 19.03 10.46
CA LYS A 329 16.56 18.87 11.76
C LYS A 329 17.03 20.21 12.31
N LYS A 330 17.69 21.02 11.50
CA LYS A 330 18.17 22.35 11.90
C LYS A 330 17.00 23.27 12.29
N LYS A 331 15.94 23.29 11.49
CA LYS A 331 14.76 24.13 11.75
C LYS A 331 13.99 23.73 13.01
N LEU A 332 13.76 22.44 13.20
CA LEU A 332 13.06 21.93 14.39
C LEU A 332 13.84 22.14 15.69
N LEU A 333 15.18 22.16 15.62
CA LEU A 333 16.03 22.52 16.77
C LEU A 333 15.95 24.01 17.12
N GLN A 334 15.70 24.87 16.13
CA GLN A 334 15.60 26.32 16.32
C GLN A 334 14.23 26.77 16.84
N ASP A 335 13.16 26.05 16.46
CA ASP A 335 11.78 26.37 16.83
C ASP A 335 11.00 25.09 17.18
N PRO A 336 10.92 24.73 18.48
CA PRO A 336 10.15 23.57 18.94
C PRO A 336 8.63 23.70 18.73
N GLU A 337 8.08 24.93 18.71
CA GLU A 337 6.64 25.17 18.50
C GLU A 337 6.20 24.75 17.11
N LEU A 338 7.07 24.97 16.12
CA LEU A 338 6.88 24.49 14.76
C LEU A 338 6.65 22.98 14.72
N GLY A 339 7.35 22.20 15.55
CA GLY A 339 7.16 20.76 15.65
C GLY A 339 5.76 20.38 16.12
N ARG A 340 5.21 21.08 17.13
CA ARG A 340 3.85 20.84 17.63
C ARG A 340 2.80 21.14 16.57
N ALA A 341 2.92 22.29 15.90
CA ALA A 341 2.03 22.66 14.79
C ALA A 341 2.11 21.65 13.64
N TYR A 342 3.32 21.21 13.28
CA TYR A 342 3.54 20.26 12.20
C TYR A 342 2.89 18.89 12.47
N LEU A 343 2.91 18.42 13.72
CA LEU A 343 2.23 17.18 14.11
C LEU A 343 0.72 17.26 13.95
N ASN A 344 0.14 18.46 14.09
CA ASN A 344 -1.26 18.75 13.84
C ASN A 344 -1.52 19.18 12.38
N ASN A 345 -0.62 18.87 11.45
CA ASN A 345 -0.76 19.19 10.03
C ASN A 345 -0.91 20.71 9.75
N HIS A 346 -0.17 21.55 10.47
CA HIS A 346 -0.08 22.99 10.22
C HIS A 346 1.36 23.41 9.91
N GLY A 347 1.54 24.24 8.88
CA GLY A 347 2.85 24.71 8.42
C GLY A 347 3.66 23.70 7.60
N VAL A 348 3.10 22.54 7.26
CA VAL A 348 3.73 21.47 6.47
C VAL A 348 4.16 21.98 5.09
N ILE A 349 3.26 22.67 4.40
CA ILE A 349 3.49 23.20 3.06
C ILE A 349 4.54 24.32 3.11
N ARG A 350 4.36 25.25 4.05
CA ARG A 350 5.29 26.39 4.25
C ARG A 350 6.71 25.90 4.55
N PHE A 351 6.85 24.89 5.41
CA PHE A 351 8.12 24.29 5.79
C PHE A 351 8.87 23.72 4.57
N ARG A 352 8.16 22.97 3.73
CA ARG A 352 8.70 22.46 2.47
C ARG A 352 9.07 23.59 1.51
N GLU A 353 8.19 24.57 1.34
CA GLU A 353 8.43 25.67 0.40
C GLU A 353 9.61 26.54 0.79
N GLU A 354 9.87 26.68 2.09
CA GLU A 354 11.07 27.32 2.60
C GLU A 354 12.34 26.59 2.14
N PHE A 355 12.39 25.26 2.30
CA PHE A 355 13.51 24.45 1.80
C PHE A 355 13.70 24.60 0.28
N VAL A 356 12.61 24.51 -0.49
CA VAL A 356 12.64 24.62 -1.95
C VAL A 356 13.17 25.99 -2.39
N ARG A 357 12.77 27.05 -1.68
CA ARG A 357 13.21 28.43 -1.93
C ARG A 357 14.67 28.65 -1.55
N GLU A 358 15.11 28.15 -0.40
CA GLU A 358 16.50 28.23 0.06
C GLU A 358 17.45 27.56 -0.94
N LYS A 359 17.05 26.40 -1.47
CA LYS A 359 17.84 25.66 -2.46
C LYS A 359 17.74 26.23 -3.88
N LYS A 360 16.80 27.15 -4.15
CA LYS A 360 16.48 27.69 -5.48
C LYS A 360 16.19 26.58 -6.51
N ILE A 361 15.44 25.57 -6.09
CA ILE A 361 15.12 24.39 -6.91
C ILE A 361 13.66 24.45 -7.34
N SER A 362 13.36 24.08 -8.59
CA SER A 362 11.97 23.88 -9.06
C SER A 362 11.48 22.45 -8.80
N GLY A 363 10.17 22.23 -8.71
CA GLY A 363 9.60 20.88 -8.54
C GLY A 363 10.11 19.86 -9.58
N PHE A 364 10.22 20.26 -10.85
CA PHE A 364 10.77 19.41 -11.91
C PHE A 364 12.23 19.01 -11.66
N SER A 365 13.05 19.92 -11.16
CA SER A 365 14.44 19.60 -10.79
C SER A 365 14.56 18.68 -9.58
N ILE A 366 13.59 18.70 -8.64
CA ILE A 366 13.56 17.73 -7.51
C ILE A 366 13.42 16.30 -8.07
N LEU A 367 12.48 16.09 -9.00
CA LEU A 367 12.26 14.79 -9.64
C LEU A 367 13.46 14.29 -10.41
N LYS A 368 14.03 15.15 -11.27
CA LYS A 368 15.19 14.79 -12.09
C LYS A 368 16.41 14.47 -11.21
N ARG A 369 16.66 15.26 -10.17
CA ARG A 369 17.77 15.03 -9.23
C ARG A 369 17.57 13.73 -8.44
N SER A 370 16.35 13.45 -8.00
CA SER A 370 16.06 12.23 -7.25
C SER A 370 16.35 10.94 -8.03
N LEU A 371 15.94 10.90 -9.31
CA LEU A 371 16.16 9.74 -10.17
C LEU A 371 17.63 9.58 -10.60
N VAL A 372 18.32 10.68 -10.90
CA VAL A 372 19.72 10.66 -11.36
C VAL A 372 20.67 10.31 -10.23
N VAL A 373 20.47 10.88 -9.03
CA VAL A 373 21.37 10.66 -7.90
C VAL A 373 21.30 9.22 -7.39
N ARG A 374 20.10 8.62 -7.33
CA ARG A 374 19.95 7.23 -6.89
C ARG A 374 20.73 6.25 -7.78
N LYS A 375 20.79 6.50 -9.09
CA LYS A 375 21.59 5.70 -10.03
C LYS A 375 23.09 5.98 -9.94
N LEU A 376 23.51 7.23 -9.72
CA LEU A 376 24.92 7.59 -9.61
C LEU A 376 25.55 7.08 -8.29
N LEU A 377 24.82 7.15 -7.17
CA LEU A 377 25.30 6.72 -5.86
C LEU A 377 25.61 5.22 -5.75
N LEU A 378 25.13 4.40 -6.68
CA LEU A 378 25.37 2.96 -6.70
C LEU A 378 26.60 2.61 -7.56
N LYS A 379 26.96 3.44 -8.54
CA LYS A 379 28.04 3.09 -9.48
C LYS A 379 29.41 2.94 -8.83
N ASP A 380 29.64 3.69 -7.75
CA ASP A 380 30.90 3.69 -7.01
C ASP A 380 30.95 2.68 -5.86
N VAL A 381 29.85 1.97 -5.59
CA VAL A 381 29.76 1.02 -4.48
C VAL A 381 30.45 -0.29 -4.88
N VAL A 382 31.36 -0.75 -4.01
CA VAL A 382 32.12 -2.01 -4.16
C VAL A 382 31.91 -3.00 -3.01
N ASP A 383 31.23 -2.59 -1.94
CA ASP A 383 30.97 -3.40 -0.75
C ASP A 383 29.66 -2.98 -0.05
N ASN A 384 29.36 -3.60 1.10
CA ASN A 384 28.16 -3.33 1.88
C ASN A 384 26.85 -3.61 1.11
N ILE A 385 26.82 -4.61 0.22
CA ILE A 385 25.63 -4.93 -0.58
C ILE A 385 24.91 -6.17 0.00
N ILE A 386 23.59 -6.06 0.16
CA ILE A 386 22.72 -7.16 0.59
C ILE A 386 21.74 -7.47 -0.53
N LEU A 387 21.78 -8.70 -1.03
CA LEU A 387 20.82 -9.20 -2.01
C LEU A 387 19.65 -9.83 -1.25
N VAL A 388 18.44 -9.32 -1.48
CA VAL A 388 17.23 -9.70 -0.75
C VAL A 388 16.22 -10.32 -1.74
N PRO A 389 16.08 -11.64 -1.77
CA PRO A 389 15.13 -12.31 -2.65
C PRO A 389 13.68 -12.04 -2.23
N ILE A 390 12.80 -11.94 -3.22
CA ILE A 390 11.35 -11.92 -3.05
C ILE A 390 10.83 -13.04 -3.95
N SER A 391 10.59 -14.21 -3.36
CA SER A 391 10.35 -15.46 -4.08
C SER A 391 9.43 -16.40 -3.31
N THR A 392 8.77 -17.31 -4.00
CA THR A 392 8.16 -18.50 -3.39
C THR A 392 9.20 -19.64 -3.30
N ILE A 393 8.80 -20.78 -2.73
CA ILE A 393 9.66 -21.97 -2.66
C ILE A 393 9.83 -22.53 -4.08
N GLY A 394 11.02 -23.02 -4.43
CA GLY A 394 11.27 -23.65 -5.73
C GLY A 394 11.67 -22.70 -6.87
N CYS A 395 11.72 -21.38 -6.64
CA CYS A 395 12.15 -20.40 -7.65
C CYS A 395 13.64 -20.44 -8.02
N GLY A 396 14.46 -21.33 -7.43
CA GLY A 396 15.89 -21.43 -7.74
C GLY A 396 16.81 -20.50 -6.95
N LYS A 397 16.26 -19.70 -6.03
CA LYS A 397 17.00 -18.74 -5.18
C LYS A 397 18.28 -19.30 -4.55
N THR A 398 18.22 -20.47 -3.93
CA THR A 398 19.37 -21.07 -3.24
C THR A 398 20.45 -21.53 -4.23
N THR A 399 20.03 -22.06 -5.38
CA THR A 399 20.96 -22.42 -6.47
C THR A 399 21.69 -21.19 -6.99
N VAL A 400 20.95 -20.11 -7.29
CA VAL A 400 21.55 -18.83 -7.72
C VAL A 400 22.49 -18.25 -6.66
N SER A 401 22.09 -18.28 -5.38
CA SER A 401 22.93 -17.82 -4.27
C SER A 401 24.26 -18.57 -4.21
N LEU A 402 24.24 -19.90 -4.30
CA LEU A 402 25.45 -20.73 -4.25
C LEU A 402 26.34 -20.51 -5.47
N SER A 403 25.76 -20.31 -6.67
CA SER A 403 26.52 -19.98 -7.87
C SER A 403 27.24 -18.64 -7.76
N LEU A 404 26.59 -17.60 -7.21
CA LEU A 404 27.24 -16.32 -6.96
C LEU A 404 28.38 -16.42 -5.95
N SER A 405 28.21 -17.24 -4.90
CA SER A 405 29.26 -17.51 -3.93
C SER A 405 30.47 -18.19 -4.57
N PHE A 406 30.23 -19.14 -5.49
CA PHE A 406 31.29 -19.80 -6.24
C PHE A 406 32.05 -18.84 -7.16
N LEU A 407 31.32 -18.00 -7.92
CA LEU A 407 31.91 -17.08 -8.90
C LEU A 407 32.71 -15.95 -8.27
N PHE A 408 32.21 -15.35 -7.19
CA PHE A 408 32.75 -14.10 -6.65
C PHE A 408 33.20 -14.19 -5.19
N GLY A 409 33.09 -15.36 -4.56
CA GLY A 409 33.42 -15.55 -3.16
C GLY A 409 32.51 -14.80 -2.18
N TRP A 410 31.32 -14.39 -2.64
CA TRP A 410 30.34 -13.64 -1.85
C TRP A 410 29.69 -14.48 -0.74
N GLY A 411 29.22 -13.82 0.31
CA GLY A 411 28.58 -14.47 1.45
C GLY A 411 27.16 -14.94 1.12
N CYS A 412 26.73 -16.05 1.72
CA CYS A 412 25.37 -16.56 1.60
C CYS A 412 24.89 -17.02 2.98
N VAL A 413 23.79 -16.45 3.44
CA VAL A 413 23.19 -16.80 4.74
C VAL A 413 21.80 -17.38 4.48
N GLY A 414 21.62 -18.65 4.81
CA GLY A 414 20.35 -19.38 4.69
C GLY A 414 19.47 -19.19 5.92
N ASN A 415 18.20 -18.84 5.74
CA ASN A 415 17.27 -18.77 6.86
C ASN A 415 16.97 -20.16 7.46
N ASN A 416 17.09 -21.23 6.65
CA ASN A 416 16.91 -22.61 7.09
C ASN A 416 18.07 -23.13 7.97
N THR A 417 19.26 -22.54 7.90
CA THR A 417 20.43 -22.96 8.71
C THR A 417 20.45 -22.35 10.12
N ILE A 418 19.35 -21.72 10.55
CA ILE A 418 19.28 -20.98 11.82
C ILE A 418 18.34 -21.69 12.78
N GLU A 419 18.94 -22.31 13.78
CA GLU A 419 18.28 -23.02 14.87
C GLU A 419 18.24 -22.13 16.11
N ALA A 420 17.20 -21.29 16.22
CA ALA A 420 17.02 -20.45 17.40
C ALA A 420 15.59 -19.91 17.56
N ARG A 421 15.22 -19.59 18.81
CA ARG A 421 14.09 -18.70 19.13
C ARG A 421 14.34 -17.33 18.47
N ASN A 422 13.28 -16.70 17.96
CA ASN A 422 13.33 -15.45 17.18
C ASN A 422 14.24 -15.54 15.91
N ARG A 423 14.03 -16.59 15.11
CA ARG A 423 14.74 -16.85 13.85
C ARG A 423 14.86 -15.61 12.92
N PRO A 424 13.81 -14.80 12.69
CA PRO A 424 13.91 -13.64 11.80
C PRO A 424 14.97 -12.61 12.24
N TYR A 425 15.08 -12.35 13.54
CA TYR A 425 16.10 -11.46 14.11
C TYR A 425 17.50 -12.03 13.90
N LYS A 426 17.72 -13.29 14.30
CA LYS A 426 19.03 -13.95 14.20
C LYS A 426 19.51 -14.07 12.76
N PHE A 427 18.59 -14.31 11.84
CA PHE A 427 18.89 -14.28 10.41
C PHE A 427 19.44 -12.93 9.96
N ALA A 428 18.81 -11.84 10.35
CA ALA A 428 19.25 -10.51 9.98
C ALA A 428 20.61 -10.16 10.62
N GLU A 429 20.84 -10.51 11.89
CA GLU A 429 22.15 -10.34 12.53
C GLU A 429 23.23 -11.16 11.82
N LYS A 430 22.94 -12.41 11.44
CA LYS A 430 23.91 -13.26 10.75
C LYS A 430 24.29 -12.73 9.37
N VAL A 431 23.33 -12.16 8.64
CA VAL A 431 23.59 -11.44 7.38
C VAL A 431 24.55 -10.26 7.62
N LEU A 432 24.34 -9.48 8.68
CA LEU A 432 25.20 -8.34 9.00
C LEU A 432 26.60 -8.77 9.46
N GLU A 433 26.72 -9.85 10.23
CA GLU A 433 28.00 -10.48 10.61
C GLU A 433 28.77 -10.94 9.36
N GLU A 434 28.10 -11.57 8.40
CA GLU A 434 28.78 -12.03 7.18
C GLU A 434 29.18 -10.83 6.28
N LEU A 435 28.39 -9.76 6.30
CA LEU A 435 28.67 -8.55 5.53
C LEU A 435 29.89 -7.78 6.08
N THR A 436 30.36 -8.04 7.31
CA THR A 436 31.65 -7.47 7.77
C THR A 436 32.85 -8.17 7.12
N LYS A 437 32.65 -9.38 6.59
CA LYS A 437 33.70 -10.22 6.01
C LYS A 437 33.68 -10.21 4.48
N LYS A 438 32.51 -9.98 3.89
CA LYS A 438 32.27 -10.09 2.45
C LYS A 438 31.66 -8.79 1.90
N PRO A 439 32.01 -8.39 0.66
CA PRO A 439 31.47 -7.16 0.05
C PRO A 439 29.97 -7.28 -0.27
N VAL A 440 29.51 -8.49 -0.57
CA VAL A 440 28.13 -8.81 -0.90
C VAL A 440 27.68 -10.01 -0.07
N VAL A 441 26.46 -9.95 0.47
CA VAL A 441 25.80 -11.07 1.12
C VAL A 441 24.43 -11.32 0.53
N PHE A 442 24.19 -12.56 0.13
CA PHE A 442 22.87 -13.04 -0.28
C PHE A 442 22.08 -13.48 0.95
N ALA A 443 21.00 -12.77 1.26
CA ALA A 443 20.11 -13.08 2.37
C ALA A 443 19.05 -14.10 1.92
N ASP A 444 19.42 -15.39 1.92
CA ASP A 444 18.61 -16.49 1.40
C ASP A 444 17.39 -16.80 2.30
N ARG A 445 16.34 -15.98 2.11
CA ARG A 445 14.98 -16.09 2.65
C ARG A 445 13.98 -15.67 1.57
N ASN A 446 12.78 -16.25 1.60
CA ASN A 446 11.75 -16.03 0.57
C ASN A 446 11.14 -14.62 0.56
N ASN A 447 10.93 -14.02 1.75
CA ASN A 447 10.37 -12.66 1.92
C ASN A 447 9.05 -12.39 1.16
N VAL A 448 8.16 -13.39 1.15
CA VAL A 448 6.88 -13.36 0.42
C VAL A 448 5.97 -12.21 0.83
N GLN A 449 5.96 -11.83 2.11
CA GLN A 449 5.06 -10.81 2.65
C GLN A 449 5.77 -9.49 2.91
N LYS A 450 5.03 -8.38 2.79
CA LYS A 450 5.53 -7.03 3.07
C LYS A 450 6.08 -6.90 4.49
N PHE A 451 5.44 -7.52 5.49
CA PHE A 451 5.95 -7.43 6.85
C PHE A 451 7.34 -8.08 6.99
N GLN A 452 7.60 -9.18 6.29
CA GLN A 452 8.89 -9.88 6.31
C GLN A 452 9.99 -8.99 5.72
N ARG A 453 9.68 -8.32 4.59
CA ARG A 453 10.56 -7.33 3.97
C ARG A 453 10.80 -6.14 4.90
N ASN A 454 9.74 -5.64 5.55
CA ASN A 454 9.84 -4.54 6.53
C ASN A 454 10.79 -4.88 7.68
N GLN A 455 10.70 -6.09 8.23
CA GLN A 455 11.60 -6.54 9.31
C GLN A 455 13.08 -6.47 8.91
N LEU A 456 13.43 -6.98 7.72
CA LEU A 456 14.82 -6.94 7.23
C LEU A 456 15.27 -5.52 6.96
N ILE A 457 14.47 -4.75 6.22
CA ILE A 457 14.78 -3.37 5.84
C ILE A 457 15.02 -2.53 7.09
N LEU A 458 14.12 -2.56 8.06
CA LEU A 458 14.27 -1.81 9.31
C LEU A 458 15.51 -2.25 10.08
N HIS A 459 15.78 -3.56 10.15
CA HIS A 459 16.93 -4.08 10.86
C HIS A 459 18.25 -3.62 10.24
N PHE A 460 18.43 -3.83 8.92
CA PHE A 460 19.64 -3.46 8.21
C PHE A 460 19.89 -1.96 8.22
N LEU A 461 18.86 -1.16 7.97
CA LEU A 461 19.02 0.29 7.95
C LEU A 461 19.35 0.86 9.33
N ARG A 462 18.90 0.24 10.43
CA ARG A 462 19.25 0.64 11.80
C ARG A 462 20.69 0.30 12.16
N LYS A 463 21.11 -0.93 11.90
CA LYS A 463 22.40 -1.48 12.35
C LYS A 463 23.55 -1.14 11.42
N ARG A 464 23.30 -1.05 10.11
CA ARG A 464 24.31 -0.80 9.09
C ARG A 464 23.76 0.15 8.03
N ARG A 465 23.69 1.43 8.40
CA ARG A 465 23.14 2.50 7.55
C ARG A 465 23.74 2.50 6.15
N GLN A 466 25.03 2.17 6.00
CA GLN A 466 25.75 2.14 4.72
C GLN A 466 25.40 0.95 3.82
N ALA A 467 24.64 -0.04 4.30
CA ALA A 467 24.25 -1.18 3.47
C ALA A 467 23.36 -0.73 2.29
N ARG A 468 23.56 -1.33 1.12
CA ARG A 468 22.70 -1.21 -0.07
C ARG A 468 21.88 -2.49 -0.21
N MET A 469 20.56 -2.37 -0.23
CA MET A 469 19.65 -3.52 -0.34
C MET A 469 19.10 -3.62 -1.76
N ILE A 470 19.34 -4.75 -2.42
CA ILE A 470 18.87 -5.00 -3.78
C ILE A 470 17.79 -6.06 -3.73
N ALA A 471 16.56 -5.70 -4.12
CA ALA A 471 15.48 -6.67 -4.22
C ALA A 471 15.71 -7.57 -5.45
N LEU A 472 15.72 -8.88 -5.25
CA LEU A 472 15.71 -9.85 -6.33
C LEU A 472 14.28 -10.34 -6.50
N ASN A 473 13.55 -9.73 -7.43
CA ASN A 473 12.13 -9.99 -7.63
C ASN A 473 11.96 -11.22 -8.52
N PHE A 474 11.86 -12.39 -7.91
CA PHE A 474 11.66 -13.66 -8.64
C PHE A 474 10.26 -13.84 -9.16
N VAL A 475 9.28 -13.05 -8.72
CA VAL A 475 7.88 -13.16 -9.15
C VAL A 475 7.47 -11.81 -9.72
N ASN A 476 8.00 -11.52 -10.91
CA ASN A 476 7.90 -10.23 -11.58
C ASN A 476 6.95 -10.22 -12.80
N ASN A 477 6.59 -11.40 -13.31
CA ASN A 477 5.89 -11.52 -14.58
C ASN A 477 4.39 -11.70 -14.38
N GLU A 478 3.64 -11.39 -15.43
CA GLU A 478 2.20 -11.65 -15.53
C GLU A 478 1.87 -13.14 -15.67
N ALA A 479 2.88 -14.04 -15.58
CA ALA A 479 2.60 -15.47 -15.51
C ALA A 479 1.68 -15.69 -14.32
N SER A 480 0.57 -16.41 -14.53
CA SER A 480 -0.34 -16.72 -13.45
C SER A 480 0.46 -17.37 -12.33
N LEU A 481 0.17 -17.02 -11.07
CA LEU A 481 0.74 -17.68 -9.89
C LEU A 481 0.62 -19.21 -10.01
N GLU A 482 -0.37 -19.69 -10.76
CA GLU A 482 -0.56 -21.08 -11.17
C GLU A 482 0.55 -21.65 -12.05
N ASN A 483 1.07 -20.92 -13.04
CA ASN A 483 2.23 -21.36 -13.81
C ASN A 483 3.49 -21.41 -12.95
N ILE A 484 3.66 -20.43 -12.05
CA ILE A 484 4.75 -20.41 -11.07
C ILE A 484 4.63 -21.63 -10.15
N ARG A 485 3.43 -21.89 -9.62
CA ARG A 485 3.10 -23.07 -8.83
C ARG A 485 3.53 -24.34 -9.55
N LYS A 486 3.10 -24.53 -10.79
CA LYS A 486 3.44 -25.69 -11.62
C LYS A 486 4.96 -25.87 -11.77
N VAL A 487 5.68 -24.84 -12.24
CA VAL A 487 7.12 -24.93 -12.45
C VAL A 487 7.88 -25.18 -11.15
N THR A 488 7.47 -24.54 -10.05
CA THR A 488 8.13 -24.76 -8.75
C THR A 488 7.86 -26.17 -8.21
N LEU A 489 6.67 -26.73 -8.43
CA LEU A 489 6.32 -28.10 -8.04
C LEU A 489 7.15 -29.11 -8.85
N ASP A 490 7.22 -28.95 -10.16
CA ASP A 490 8.02 -29.80 -11.06
C ASP A 490 9.51 -29.83 -10.67
N ARG A 491 10.00 -28.78 -10.01
CA ARG A 491 11.39 -28.71 -9.51
C ARG A 491 11.60 -29.37 -8.15
N ILE A 492 10.56 -29.46 -7.33
CA ILE A 492 10.67 -29.93 -5.93
C ILE A 492 10.29 -31.40 -5.82
N LEU A 493 9.23 -31.84 -6.51
CA LEU A 493 8.75 -33.21 -6.43
C LEU A 493 9.85 -34.26 -6.74
N PRO A 494 10.68 -34.11 -7.80
CA PRO A 494 11.76 -35.07 -8.07
C PRO A 494 12.88 -35.06 -7.02
N ARG A 495 13.01 -33.98 -6.23
CA ARG A 495 14.00 -33.91 -5.15
C ARG A 495 13.55 -34.70 -3.92
N ILE A 496 12.24 -34.80 -3.70
CA ILE A 496 11.64 -35.59 -2.61
C ILE A 496 11.66 -37.09 -2.98
N GLU A 497 11.46 -37.44 -4.26
CA GLU A 497 11.50 -38.83 -4.73
C GLU A 497 12.86 -39.53 -4.56
N ASN A 498 13.94 -38.75 -4.45
CA ASN A 498 15.28 -39.29 -4.24
C ASN A 498 15.59 -39.66 -2.77
N ASP A 499 14.69 -39.36 -1.84
CA ASP A 499 14.75 -39.85 -0.45
C ASP A 499 14.02 -41.22 -0.37
N GLN A 500 14.81 -42.29 -0.26
CA GLN A 500 14.38 -43.69 -0.29
C GLN A 500 13.61 -44.08 1.00
N GLY A 501 12.37 -43.62 1.17
CA GLY A 501 11.52 -43.92 2.35
C GLY A 501 10.07 -44.29 2.01
N SER A 502 9.43 -45.09 2.86
CA SER A 502 8.03 -45.56 2.71
C SER A 502 6.96 -44.45 2.84
N ASP A 503 7.35 -43.24 3.23
CA ASP A 503 6.47 -42.09 3.53
C ASP A 503 6.48 -41.00 2.44
N THR A 504 6.98 -41.32 1.24
CA THR A 504 7.21 -40.35 0.15
C THR A 504 5.91 -39.65 -0.31
N GLY A 505 4.76 -40.33 -0.23
CA GLY A 505 3.45 -39.76 -0.60
C GLY A 505 3.00 -38.62 0.33
N LEU A 506 2.97 -38.86 1.64
CA LEU A 506 2.61 -37.84 2.64
C LEU A 506 3.59 -36.66 2.65
N GLN A 507 4.87 -36.90 2.37
CA GLN A 507 5.86 -35.83 2.22
C GLN A 507 5.61 -34.95 0.99
N LYS A 508 5.16 -35.54 -0.12
CA LYS A 508 4.75 -34.78 -1.31
C LYS A 508 3.55 -33.89 -1.01
N ASP A 509 2.49 -34.44 -0.41
CA ASP A 509 1.27 -33.68 -0.09
C ASP A 509 1.59 -32.51 0.85
N ARG A 510 2.36 -32.75 1.92
CA ARG A 510 2.83 -31.67 2.81
C ARG A 510 3.68 -30.62 2.08
N ALA A 511 4.52 -31.02 1.13
CA ALA A 511 5.32 -30.07 0.35
C ALA A 511 4.43 -29.20 -0.55
N VAL A 512 3.39 -29.79 -1.17
CA VAL A 512 2.39 -29.05 -1.95
C VAL A 512 1.67 -28.02 -1.06
N ASP A 513 1.16 -28.43 0.10
CA ASP A 513 0.45 -27.56 1.03
C ASP A 513 1.30 -26.36 1.48
N ILE A 514 2.57 -26.61 1.82
CA ILE A 514 3.51 -25.54 2.21
C ILE A 514 3.76 -24.60 1.03
N MET A 515 3.95 -25.12 -0.17
CA MET A 515 4.18 -24.27 -1.35
C MET A 515 2.96 -23.40 -1.66
N ASP A 516 1.77 -23.96 -1.54
CA ASP A 516 0.51 -23.25 -1.76
C ASP A 516 0.34 -22.12 -0.73
N ASP A 517 0.60 -22.38 0.55
CA ASP A 517 0.60 -21.36 1.59
C ASP A 517 1.62 -20.22 1.32
N PHE A 518 2.79 -20.51 0.72
CA PHE A 518 3.73 -19.46 0.30
C PHE A 518 3.22 -18.63 -0.88
N ILE A 519 2.52 -19.26 -1.83
CA ILE A 519 1.94 -18.60 -2.99
C ILE A 519 0.74 -17.74 -2.58
N GLU A 520 -0.13 -18.25 -1.72
CA GLU A 520 -1.30 -17.54 -1.20
C GLU A 520 -0.91 -16.30 -0.39
N ARG A 521 0.15 -16.40 0.41
CA ARG A 521 0.68 -15.28 1.20
C ARG A 521 1.54 -14.31 0.41
N PHE A 522 1.81 -14.56 -0.88
CA PHE A 522 2.71 -13.74 -1.66
C PHE A 522 2.14 -12.34 -1.90
N GLU A 523 2.89 -11.32 -1.46
CA GLU A 523 2.58 -9.91 -1.72
C GLU A 523 3.60 -9.32 -2.71
N LYS A 524 3.12 -8.96 -3.91
CA LYS A 524 3.92 -8.32 -4.97
C LYS A 524 4.78 -7.17 -4.45
N LEU A 525 5.98 -7.05 -5.02
CA LEU A 525 6.91 -5.96 -4.74
C LEU A 525 6.29 -4.61 -5.17
N ASP A 526 6.37 -3.60 -4.29
CA ASP A 526 5.73 -2.29 -4.48
C ASP A 526 6.72 -1.15 -4.23
N ILE A 527 7.60 -0.87 -5.20
CA ILE A 527 8.71 0.09 -5.05
C ILE A 527 8.29 1.55 -4.77
N LEU A 528 7.02 1.90 -4.95
CA LEU A 528 6.48 3.21 -4.61
C LEU A 528 5.89 3.24 -3.19
N GLY A 529 5.60 2.08 -2.60
CA GLY A 529 5.00 1.93 -1.29
C GLY A 529 5.99 1.51 -0.21
N TRP A 530 5.58 1.66 1.05
CA TRP A 530 6.31 1.05 2.18
C TRP A 530 6.05 -0.47 2.23
N PRO A 531 7.02 -1.30 2.65
CA PRO A 531 8.41 -0.98 2.96
C PRO A 531 9.34 -0.97 1.74
N ASP A 532 8.85 -1.44 0.61
CA ASP A 532 9.65 -1.80 -0.56
C ASP A 532 10.34 -0.59 -1.24
N ARG A 533 9.84 0.63 -1.05
CA ARG A 533 10.49 1.88 -1.52
C ARG A 533 11.94 2.07 -1.03
N ASN A 534 12.33 1.38 0.05
CA ASN A 534 13.67 1.48 0.64
C ASN A 534 14.68 0.50 0.02
N PHE A 535 14.30 -0.34 -0.94
CA PHE A 535 15.28 -1.07 -1.75
C PHE A 535 16.03 -0.11 -2.66
N ASP A 536 17.36 -0.17 -2.71
CA ASP A 536 18.20 0.69 -3.53
C ASP A 536 17.95 0.51 -5.03
N ALA A 537 17.79 -0.75 -5.43
CA ALA A 537 17.48 -1.19 -6.79
C ALA A 537 16.69 -2.50 -6.76
N VAL A 538 16.11 -2.83 -7.91
CA VAL A 538 15.40 -4.09 -8.15
C VAL A 538 16.02 -4.78 -9.36
N ILE A 539 16.24 -6.08 -9.24
CA ILE A 539 16.56 -6.95 -10.37
C ILE A 539 15.41 -7.92 -10.52
N ASP A 540 14.77 -7.83 -11.67
CA ASP A 540 13.60 -8.61 -12.06
C ASP A 540 14.08 -9.96 -12.63
N LEU A 541 13.71 -11.06 -11.97
CA LEU A 541 14.06 -12.44 -12.32
C LEU A 541 12.80 -13.22 -12.70
N ASN A 542 12.94 -14.23 -13.55
CA ASN A 542 11.80 -14.99 -14.04
C ASN A 542 11.76 -16.39 -13.40
N PRO A 543 10.74 -16.71 -12.59
CA PRO A 543 10.71 -17.96 -11.85
C PRO A 543 10.48 -19.16 -12.79
N THR A 544 9.96 -18.93 -14.00
CA THR A 544 9.71 -19.97 -15.01
C THR A 544 10.94 -20.28 -15.86
N LEU A 545 11.98 -19.43 -15.83
CA LEU A 545 13.27 -19.72 -16.47
C LEU A 545 14.12 -20.61 -15.58
N ASP A 546 15.03 -21.35 -16.21
CA ASP A 546 16.04 -22.11 -15.47
C ASP A 546 16.90 -21.19 -14.58
N SER A 547 17.39 -21.73 -13.46
CA SER A 547 18.19 -20.96 -12.50
C SER A 547 19.50 -20.45 -13.12
N ARG A 548 20.06 -21.14 -14.12
CA ARG A 548 21.22 -20.68 -14.90
C ARG A 548 20.93 -19.42 -15.70
N ALA A 549 19.75 -19.31 -16.31
CA ALA A 549 19.34 -18.12 -17.03
C ALA A 549 19.12 -16.94 -16.06
N ASN A 550 18.49 -17.19 -14.90
CA ASN A 550 18.35 -16.18 -13.86
C ASN A 550 19.69 -15.73 -13.27
N LEU A 551 20.68 -16.63 -13.19
CA LEU A 551 22.04 -16.27 -12.76
C LEU A 551 22.68 -15.26 -13.73
N GLU A 552 22.51 -15.44 -15.04
CA GLU A 552 23.02 -14.51 -16.07
C GLU A 552 22.36 -13.14 -15.96
N ILE A 553 21.02 -13.10 -15.90
CA ILE A 553 20.25 -11.87 -15.69
C ILE A 553 20.71 -11.15 -14.42
N LEU A 554 20.95 -11.90 -13.34
CA LEU A 554 21.39 -11.34 -12.08
C LEU A 554 22.79 -10.74 -12.16
N VAL A 555 23.75 -11.42 -12.80
CA VAL A 555 25.11 -10.92 -12.99
C VAL A 555 25.12 -9.66 -13.86
N GLU A 556 24.37 -9.64 -14.96
CA GLU A 556 24.23 -8.48 -15.83
C GLU A 556 23.57 -7.30 -15.11
N GLY A 557 22.48 -7.56 -14.39
CA GLY A 557 21.78 -6.57 -13.58
C GLY A 557 22.69 -5.95 -12.51
N LEU A 558 23.44 -6.79 -11.79
CA LEU A 558 24.39 -6.33 -10.77
C LEU A 558 25.54 -5.53 -11.38
N ARG A 559 26.07 -5.90 -12.54
CA ARG A 559 27.09 -5.10 -13.25
C ARG A 559 26.56 -3.74 -13.66
N SER A 560 25.33 -3.68 -14.16
CA SER A 560 24.69 -2.43 -14.57
C SER A 560 24.54 -1.46 -13.39
N ILE A 561 24.19 -1.99 -12.21
CA ILE A 561 24.02 -1.20 -10.99
C ILE A 561 25.38 -0.86 -10.34
N PHE A 562 26.29 -1.83 -10.29
CA PHE A 562 27.58 -1.79 -9.61
C PHE A 562 28.76 -2.14 -10.56
N PRO A 563 29.07 -1.28 -11.54
CA PRO A 563 30.13 -1.55 -12.51
C PRO A 563 31.52 -1.69 -11.90
N LYS A 564 31.78 -1.09 -10.72
CA LYS A 564 33.05 -1.26 -9.99
C LYS A 564 33.13 -2.53 -9.14
N LEU A 565 32.00 -3.15 -8.83
CA LEU A 565 31.95 -4.42 -8.09
C LEU A 565 32.28 -5.60 -9.02
N ILE A 566 31.66 -5.63 -10.20
CA ILE A 566 31.88 -6.68 -11.21
C ILE A 566 32.71 -6.10 -12.35
N THR A 567 34.03 -6.15 -12.19
CA THR A 567 34.99 -5.61 -13.18
C THR A 567 35.19 -6.54 -14.37
N LYS A 568 35.11 -7.86 -14.16
CA LYS A 568 35.13 -8.89 -15.21
C LYS A 568 33.81 -9.66 -15.17
N VAL A 569 33.09 -9.68 -16.30
CA VAL A 569 31.89 -10.52 -16.43
C VAL A 569 32.32 -11.96 -16.65
N PRO A 570 31.77 -12.90 -15.86
CA PRO A 570 31.95 -14.32 -16.12
C PRO A 570 31.49 -14.71 -17.53
N THR A 571 32.28 -15.54 -18.19
CA THR A 571 31.94 -16.19 -19.45
C THR A 571 30.76 -17.16 -19.27
N LYS A 572 30.12 -17.57 -20.36
CA LYS A 572 28.99 -18.51 -20.29
C LYS A 572 29.40 -19.84 -19.67
N GLU A 573 30.61 -20.30 -19.99
CA GLU A 573 31.22 -21.51 -19.46
C GLU A 573 31.48 -21.42 -17.96
N GLU A 574 32.02 -20.28 -17.47
CA GLU A 574 32.20 -20.05 -16.03
C GLU A 574 30.86 -20.03 -15.28
N LEU A 575 29.82 -19.45 -15.87
CA LEU A 575 28.46 -19.46 -15.31
C LEU A 575 27.87 -20.89 -15.28
N ASP A 576 28.11 -21.70 -16.31
CA ASP A 576 27.65 -23.10 -16.38
C ASP A 576 28.33 -23.95 -15.29
N VAL A 577 29.65 -23.83 -15.14
CA VAL A 577 30.42 -24.51 -14.09
C VAL A 577 29.91 -24.13 -12.69
N ALA A 578 29.67 -22.83 -12.45
CA ALA A 578 29.15 -22.34 -11.18
C ALA A 578 27.72 -22.84 -10.89
N PHE A 579 26.89 -22.97 -11.93
CA PHE A 579 25.55 -23.52 -11.82
C PHE A 579 25.56 -25.02 -11.49
N SER A 580 26.36 -25.82 -12.21
CA SER A 580 26.50 -27.25 -11.93
C SER A 580 27.03 -27.52 -10.52
N SER A 581 28.02 -26.74 -10.06
CA SER A 581 28.54 -26.85 -8.69
C SER A 581 27.46 -26.55 -7.64
N ALA A 582 26.64 -25.53 -7.88
CA ALA A 582 25.56 -25.13 -6.98
C ALA A 582 24.44 -26.16 -6.91
N LEU A 583 24.06 -26.77 -8.04
CA LEU A 583 23.06 -27.84 -8.08
C LEU A 583 23.48 -29.01 -7.20
N ASN A 584 24.71 -29.49 -7.34
CA ASN A 584 25.23 -30.62 -6.56
C ASN A 584 25.21 -30.32 -5.05
N LYS A 585 25.74 -29.16 -4.63
CA LYS A 585 25.70 -28.73 -3.21
C LYS A 585 24.29 -28.50 -2.68
N SER A 586 23.37 -28.00 -3.52
CA SER A 586 21.99 -27.78 -3.12
C SER A 586 21.27 -29.11 -2.85
N ASN A 587 21.55 -30.14 -3.66
CA ASN A 587 20.98 -31.48 -3.47
C ASN A 587 21.47 -32.13 -2.17
N GLU A 588 22.75 -31.96 -1.80
CA GLU A 588 23.29 -32.43 -0.52
C GLU A 588 22.62 -31.79 0.70
N LYS A 589 22.33 -30.48 0.66
CA LYS A 589 21.61 -29.78 1.75
C LYS A 589 20.13 -30.14 1.83
N THR A 590 19.49 -30.49 0.71
CA THR A 590 18.05 -30.80 0.68
C THR A 590 17.77 -32.15 1.37
N LYS A 591 18.69 -33.11 1.26
CA LYS A 591 18.65 -34.41 1.95
C LYS A 591 18.68 -34.33 3.47
N SER A 592 18.99 -33.17 4.06
CA SER A 592 19.14 -33.02 5.52
C SER A 592 18.06 -32.21 6.22
N THR A 593 17.06 -31.64 5.52
CA THR A 593 16.11 -30.72 6.18
C THR A 593 14.73 -30.63 5.51
N PHE A 594 13.81 -31.52 5.89
CA PHE A 594 12.40 -31.17 6.07
C PHE A 594 12.09 -31.17 7.58
N PRO A 595 12.37 -30.08 8.32
CA PRO A 595 11.99 -30.03 9.71
C PRO A 595 10.46 -29.87 9.81
N GLU A 596 9.82 -30.77 10.56
CA GLU A 596 8.38 -30.86 10.88
C GLU A 596 7.77 -29.60 11.54
N ARG A 597 8.53 -28.52 11.71
CA ARG A 597 8.09 -27.31 12.40
C ARG A 597 8.18 -26.09 11.50
N PHE A 598 7.24 -26.00 10.57
CA PHE A 598 6.83 -24.72 10.04
C PHE A 598 5.65 -24.18 10.86
N ILE A 599 5.91 -23.03 11.50
CA ILE A 599 4.93 -22.04 11.99
C ILE A 599 4.39 -22.28 13.42
N GLU A 600 5.08 -21.73 14.42
CA GLU A 600 4.36 -21.00 15.49
C GLU A 600 3.99 -19.63 14.91
N LEU A 601 2.72 -19.44 14.55
CA LEU A 601 2.14 -18.10 14.49
C LEU A 601 2.17 -17.57 15.93
N PRO A 602 2.58 -16.32 16.18
CA PRO A 602 2.15 -15.67 17.41
C PRO A 602 0.63 -15.57 17.35
N HIS A 603 -0.08 -16.48 18.02
CA HIS A 603 -1.48 -16.27 18.36
C HIS A 603 -1.56 -15.03 19.24
N GLY A 604 -2.41 -14.09 18.84
CA GLY A 604 -2.78 -12.93 19.68
C GLY A 604 -1.75 -11.80 19.70
N MET A 605 -1.49 -11.15 18.57
CA MET A 605 -1.17 -9.73 18.60
C MET A 605 -1.94 -9.03 17.49
N GLY A 606 -2.80 -8.08 17.88
CA GLY A 606 -3.56 -7.25 16.96
C GLY A 606 -2.62 -6.70 15.88
N GLN A 607 -2.99 -6.93 14.62
CA GLN A 607 -2.31 -6.31 13.49
C GLN A 607 -2.57 -4.81 13.57
N ASN A 608 -1.71 -4.08 14.29
CA ASN A 608 -1.61 -2.64 14.10
C ASN A 608 -1.16 -2.42 12.66
N SER A 609 -2.07 -1.89 11.85
CA SER A 609 -1.85 -1.55 10.44
C SER A 609 -0.89 -0.37 10.24
N ASP A 610 -0.31 0.15 11.32
CA ASP A 610 0.76 1.13 11.26
C ASP A 610 2.07 0.46 10.87
N ALA A 611 2.37 0.56 9.58
CA ALA A 611 3.61 0.10 8.96
C ALA A 611 4.88 0.80 9.51
N THR A 612 4.72 1.78 10.40
CA THR A 612 5.75 2.55 11.11
C THR A 612 6.07 1.98 12.49
N HIS A 613 5.24 1.10 13.06
CA HIS A 613 5.44 0.64 14.43
C HIS A 613 6.52 -0.45 14.54
N VAL A 614 7.45 -0.21 15.45
CA VAL A 614 8.57 -1.09 15.83
C VAL A 614 8.06 -2.20 16.75
N ALA A 615 7.18 -3.07 16.27
CA ALA A 615 6.89 -4.30 17.01
C ALA A 615 7.90 -5.37 16.55
N ASN A 616 8.71 -5.86 17.49
CA ASN A 616 9.60 -7.04 17.41
C ASN A 616 11.12 -6.82 17.27
N PHE A 617 11.67 -5.73 17.82
CA PHE A 617 13.09 -5.69 18.16
C PHE A 617 13.23 -5.22 19.63
N PRO A 618 13.99 -5.93 20.50
CA PRO A 618 14.21 -5.47 21.86
C PRO A 618 14.86 -4.08 21.80
N ASN A 619 14.25 -3.11 22.50
CA ASN A 619 14.87 -1.81 22.75
C ASN A 619 16.14 -2.06 23.57
N ILE A 620 17.31 -2.08 22.92
CA ILE A 620 18.58 -1.98 23.63
C ILE A 620 18.66 -0.52 24.09
N LYS A 621 18.56 -0.30 25.41
CA LYS A 621 18.76 0.99 26.07
C LYS A 621 20.06 1.61 25.55
N SER A 622 20.04 2.88 25.16
CA SER A 622 21.24 3.61 24.77
C SER A 622 22.21 3.69 25.96
N PRO A 623 23.52 3.45 25.76
CA PRO A 623 24.51 3.52 26.82
C PRO A 623 24.96 4.98 27.03
N HIS A 624 24.05 5.90 27.38
CA HIS A 624 24.41 7.24 27.86
C HIS A 624 23.29 7.77 28.78
N SER A 625 23.21 7.21 29.97
CA SER A 625 22.66 7.91 31.14
C SER A 625 23.63 7.67 32.28
N THR A 626 24.72 8.43 32.30
CA THR A 626 25.53 8.58 33.50
C THR A 626 24.62 9.19 34.55
N GLN A 627 24.35 8.42 35.60
CA GLN A 627 23.80 8.91 36.85
C GLN A 627 24.72 10.03 37.35
N VAL A 628 24.17 11.22 37.55
CA VAL A 628 24.75 12.20 38.45
C VAL A 628 24.01 12.02 39.77
N GLU A 629 24.62 11.23 40.64
CA GLU A 629 24.41 11.33 42.08
C GLU A 629 25.09 12.62 42.55
N ASN A 630 24.34 13.51 43.22
CA ASN A 630 24.54 13.86 44.63
C ASN A 630 24.03 15.27 44.98
N SER A 631 23.57 15.36 46.24
CA SER A 631 23.19 16.50 47.07
C SER A 631 21.91 17.26 46.72
#